data_AF-A0A3D2ST52-F1
#
_entry.id   AF-A0A3D2ST52-F1
#
_cell.length_a   1.000
_cell.length_b   1.000
_cell.length_c   1.000
_cell.angle_alpha   90.00
_cell.angle_beta   90.00
_cell.angle_gamma   90.00
#
_symmetry.space_group_name_H-M   'P 1'
#
loop_
_entity.id
_entity.type
_entity.pdbx_description
1 polymer ?
#
loop_
_entity_poly.entity_id
_entity_poly.type
_entity_poly.pdbx_seq_one_letter_code
_entity_poly.pdbx_strand_id
1 'polypeptide(L)' 'MDHNFNEQERQALDSYKGMSVGEVLRRTREHKGLTIVYIADRLKIRQGYLEALESDDV' A
#
# COMPACT_ATOMS: atom_id res chain seq x y z
N MET A 1 -19.48 2.41 -13.56
CA MET A 1 -19.64 0.96 -13.36
C MET A 1 -19.65 0.73 -11.86
N ASP A 2 -20.77 0.28 -11.30
CA ASP A 2 -20.82 -0.04 -9.88
C ASP A 2 -20.09 -1.36 -9.66
N HIS A 3 -18.86 -1.29 -9.16
CA HIS A 3 -18.15 -2.47 -8.70
C HIS A 3 -18.81 -2.97 -7.42
N ASN A 4 -19.66 -3.99 -7.56
CA ASN A 4 -20.32 -4.60 -6.42
C ASN A 4 -19.35 -5.61 -5.80
N PHE A 5 -18.58 -5.18 -4.80
CA PHE A 5 -17.64 -6.04 -4.08
C PHE A 5 -18.37 -7.21 -3.42
N ASN A 6 -17.85 -8.41 -3.59
CA ASN A 6 -18.35 -9.59 -2.90
C ASN A 6 -18.02 -9.56 -1.41
N GLU A 7 -18.62 -10.46 -0.63
CA GLU A 7 -18.48 -10.49 0.82
C GLU A 7 -17.02 -10.72 1.28
N GLN A 8 -16.26 -11.53 0.55
CA GLN A 8 -14.85 -11.81 0.86
C GLN A 8 -13.96 -10.58 0.60
N GLU A 9 -14.23 -9.85 -0.49
CA GLU A 9 -13.54 -8.60 -0.81
C GLU A 9 -13.81 -7.53 0.25
N ARG A 10 -15.05 -7.43 0.74
CA ARG A 10 -15.40 -6.51 1.83
C ARG A 10 -14.67 -6.86 3.13
N GLN A 11 -14.67 -8.13 3.52
CA GLN A 11 -13.95 -8.60 4.70
C GLN A 11 -12.44 -8.33 4.61
N ALA A 12 -11.85 -8.51 3.42
CA ALA A 12 -10.45 -8.18 3.17
C ALA A 12 -10.19 -6.67 3.30
N LEU A 13 -11.07 -5.81 2.77
CA LEU A 13 -10.96 -4.36 2.91
C LEU A 13 -11.15 -3.90 4.36
N ASP A 14 -12.06 -4.53 5.11
CA ASP A 14 -12.26 -4.25 6.54
C ASP A 14 -11.00 -4.53 7.36
N SER A 15 -10.14 -5.46 6.94
CA SER A 15 -8.86 -5.73 7.62
C SER A 15 -7.88 -4.56 7.59
N TYR A 16 -8.05 -3.64 6.63
CA TYR A 16 -7.25 -2.41 6.49
C TYR A 16 -7.96 -1.17 7.04
N LYS A 17 -9.13 -1.33 7.67
CA LYS A 17 -9.94 -0.21 8.17
C LYS A 17 -9.16 0.58 9.22
N GLY A 18 -9.07 1.89 9.00
CA GLY A 18 -8.33 2.80 9.88
C GLY A 18 -6.84 2.94 9.54
N MET A 19 -6.35 2.25 8.51
CA MET A 19 -5.01 2.46 7.96
C MET A 19 -5.07 3.39 6.74
N SER A 20 -4.05 4.22 6.57
CA SER A 20 -3.85 4.96 5.32
C SER A 20 -3.34 4.02 4.21
N VAL A 21 -3.48 4.44 2.95
CA VAL A 21 -2.89 3.72 1.81
C VAL A 21 -1.37 3.61 1.98
N GLY A 22 -0.72 4.68 2.47
CA GLY A 22 0.70 4.70 2.78
C GLY A 22 1.11 3.64 3.77
N GLU A 23 0.36 3.52 4.86
CA GLU A 23 0.63 2.53 5.89
C GLU A 23 0.43 1.09 5.38
N VAL A 24 -0.60 0.83 4.57
CA VAL A 24 -0.81 -0.48 3.94
C VAL A 24 0.38 -0.86 3.05
N LEU A 25 0.89 0.08 2.25
CA LEU A 25 2.05 -0.13 1.39
C LEU A 25 3.32 -0.44 2.22
N ARG A 26 3.60 0.40 3.22
CA ARG A 26 4.77 0.26 4.10
C ARG A 26 4.79 -1.07 4.82
N ARG A 27 3.68 -1.43 5.50
CA ARG A 27 3.58 -2.70 6.24
C ARG A 27 3.71 -3.92 5.32
N THR A 28 3.11 -3.86 4.13
CA THR A 28 3.21 -4.95 3.14
C THR A 28 4.66 -5.13 2.68
N ARG A 29 5.38 -4.04 2.42
CA ARG A 29 6.78 -4.06 2.02
C ARG A 29 7.67 -4.63 3.14
N GLU A 30 7.51 -4.13 4.36
CA GLU A 30 8.25 -4.58 5.55
C GLU A 30 8.01 -6.06 5.87
N HIS A 31 6.74 -6.50 5.83
CA HIS A 31 6.38 -7.90 6.08
C HIS A 31 7.04 -8.87 5.08
N LYS A 32 7.25 -8.43 3.84
CA LYS A 32 7.94 -9.21 2.79
C LYS A 32 9.46 -9.09 2.84
N GLY A 33 10.03 -8.33 3.78
CA GLY A 33 11.47 -8.08 3.89
C GLY A 33 12.06 -7.31 2.69
N LEU A 34 11.23 -6.50 2.01
CA LEU A 34 11.63 -5.78 0.81
C LEU A 34 12.12 -4.37 1.14
N THR A 35 13.18 -3.92 0.47
CA THR A 35 13.67 -2.55 0.62
C THR A 35 12.82 -1.57 -0.19
N ILE A 36 12.78 -0.31 0.25
CA ILE A 36 12.04 0.74 -0.46
C ILE A 36 12.61 0.98 -1.86
N VAL A 37 13.94 0.92 -2.01
CA VAL A 37 14.65 1.01 -3.29
C VAL A 37 14.20 -0.09 -4.26
N TYR A 38 14.09 -1.33 -3.77
CA TYR A 38 13.65 -2.47 -4.58
C TYR A 38 12.22 -2.26 -5.10
N ILE A 39 11.29 -1.85 -4.23
CA ILE A 39 9.90 -1.60 -4.64
C ILE A 39 9.80 -0.39 -5.59
N ALA A 40 10.53 0.68 -5.32
CA ALA A 40 10.58 1.86 -6.19
C ALA A 40 10.99 1.48 -7.62
N ASP A 41 12.06 0.68 -7.78
CA ASP A 41 12.47 0.20 -9.10
C ASP A 41 11.44 -0.72 -9.75
N ARG A 42 10.82 -1.63 -8.99
CA ARG A 42 9.81 -2.57 -9.50
C ARG A 42 8.53 -1.87 -9.95
N LEU A 43 8.10 -0.83 -9.23
CA LEU A 43 6.91 -0.04 -9.55
C LEU A 43 7.20 1.08 -10.56
N LYS A 44 8.47 1.33 -10.88
CA LYS A 44 8.90 2.45 -11.74
C LYS A 44 8.45 3.81 -11.18
N ILE A 45 8.52 3.94 -9.86
CA ILE A 45 8.25 5.17 -9.12
C ILE A 45 9.58 5.68 -8.56
N ARG A 46 9.81 7.00 -8.55
CA ARG A 46 10.99 7.57 -7.89
C ARG A 46 10.92 7.25 -6.40
N GLN A 47 12.03 6.80 -5.82
CA GLN A 47 12.09 6.40 -4.40
C GLN A 47 11.48 7.44 -3.45
N GLY A 48 11.82 8.72 -3.60
CA GLY A 48 11.28 9.78 -2.75
C GLY A 48 9.75 9.93 -2.81
N TYR A 49 9.10 9.62 -3.94
CA TYR A 49 7.64 9.62 -4.02
C TYR A 49 7.03 8.41 -3.33
N LEU A 50 7.70 7.25 -3.37
CA LEU A 50 7.25 6.09 -2.61
C LEU A 50 7.42 6.31 -1.10
N GLU A 51 8.51 6.97 -0.68
CA GLU A 51 8.74 7.38 0.71
C GLU A 51 7.67 8.34 1.21
N ALA A 52 7.32 9.36 0.42
CA ALA A 52 6.26 10.31 0.75
C ALA A 52 4.90 9.60 0.89
N LEU A 53 4.58 8.72 -0.07
CA LEU A 53 3.37 7.89 0.00
C LEU A 53 3.33 7.02 1.26
N GLU A 54 4.41 6.30 1.58
CA GLU A 54 4.47 5.42 2.75
C GLU A 54 4.45 6.17 4.10
N SER A 55 4.76 7.47 4.08
CA SER A 55 4.81 8.33 5.27
C SER A 55 3.55 9.19 5.44
N ASP A 56 2.59 9.10 4.51
CA ASP A 56 1.45 10.02 4.40
C ASP A 56 1.87 11.51 4.36
N ASP A 57 3.05 11.77 3.80
CA ASP A 57 3.62 13.11 3.63
C ASP A 57 3.13 13.67 2.30
N VAL A 58 2.25 14.68 2.35
CA VAL A 58 1.54 15.27 1.19
C VAL A 58 1.96 16.71 0.96
#